data_AF-A0A929PJ21-F1
#
_entry.id   AF-A0A929PJ21-F1
#
_cell.length_a   1.000
_cell.length_b   1.000
_cell.length_c   1.000
_cell.angle_alpha   90.00
_cell.angle_beta   90.00
_cell.angle_gamma   90.00
#
_symmetry.space_group_name_H-M   'P 1'
#
loop_
_entity.id
_entity.type
_entity.pdbx_description
1 polymer ?
#
loop_
_entity_poly.entity_id
_entity_poly.type
_entity_poly.pdbx_seq_one_letter_code
_entity_poly.pdbx_strand_id
1 'polypeptide(L)' 'MVENILELKKEYHVAKMEQDKELYERQIKIVDTQIDRLVYALYGLTEREVKVVEEVIV' A
#
# COMPACT_ATOMS: atom_id res chain seq x y z
N MET A 1 0.54 6.49 -10.90
CA MET A 1 0.09 5.73 -9.70
C MET A 1 1.27 5.10 -8.96
N VAL A 2 2.11 4.28 -9.61
CA VAL A 2 3.35 3.74 -8.99
C VAL A 2 4.38 4.85 -8.71
N GLU A 3 4.47 5.84 -9.60
CA GLU A 3 5.36 7.00 -9.44
C GLU A 3 5.06 7.82 -8.17
N ASN A 4 3.77 8.02 -7.84
CA ASN A 4 3.35 8.73 -6.62
C ASN A 4 3.82 8.02 -5.35
N ILE A 5 3.83 6.68 -5.32
CA ILE A 5 4.35 5.92 -4.17
C ILE A 5 5.86 6.07 -4.05
N LEU A 6 6.57 6.12 -5.18
CA LEU A 6 8.02 6.30 -5.16
C LEU A 6 8.40 7.69 -4.63
N GLU A 7 7.66 8.73 -5.00
CA GLU A 7 7.81 10.08 -4.44
C GLU A 7 7.43 10.12 -2.96
N LEU A 8 6.29 9.55 -2.56
CA LEU A 8 5.86 9.49 -1.16
C LEU A 8 6.86 8.75 -0.27
N LYS A 9 7.45 7.65 -0.76
CA LYS A 9 8.50 6.90 -0.03
C LYS A 9 9.80 7.70 0.11
N LYS A 10 10.16 8.50 -0.90
CA LYS A 10 11.31 9.42 -0.82
C LYS A 10 11.07 10.52 0.20
N GLU A 11 9.90 11.17 0.15
CA GLU A 11 9.53 12.23 1.09
C GLU A 11 9.42 11.68 2.53
N TYR A 12 8.87 10.48 2.73
CA TYR A 12 8.85 9.80 4.03
C TYR A 12 10.27 9.56 4.59
N HIS A 13 11.22 9.15 3.75
CA HIS A 13 12.60 8.93 4.17
C HIS A 13 13.36 10.23 4.49
N VAL A 14 12.93 11.36 3.92
CA VAL A 14 13.52 12.70 4.14
C VAL A 14 12.84 13.43 5.29
N ALA A 15 11.57 13.13 5.58
CA ALA A 15 10.78 13.75 6.64
C ALA A 15 11.35 13.46 8.04
N LYS A 16 11.81 14.52 8.71
CA LYS A 16 12.41 14.47 10.05
C LYS A 16 11.39 14.59 11.19
N MET A 17 10.12 14.90 10.90
CA MET A 17 9.05 15.08 11.89
C MET A 17 8.12 13.86 11.97
N GLU A 18 7.85 13.38 13.18
CA GLU A 18 7.03 12.18 13.45
C GLU A 18 5.58 12.32 12.95
N GLN A 19 4.99 13.52 13.01
CA GLN A 19 3.63 13.77 12.51
C GLN A 19 3.52 13.63 10.98
N ASP A 20 4.54 14.04 10.24
CA ASP A 20 4.58 13.89 8.79
C ASP A 20 4.72 12.42 8.41
N LYS A 21 5.51 11.66 9.17
CA LYS A 21 5.63 10.21 8.99
C LYS A 21 4.30 9.48 9.16
N GLU A 22 3.52 9.81 10.18
CA GLU A 22 2.22 9.17 10.42
C GLU A 22 1.22 9.46 9.28
N LEU A 23 1.22 10.70 8.77
CA LEU A 23 0.41 11.08 7.60
C LEU A 23 0.84 10.32 6.35
N TYR A 24 2.15 10.21 6.10
CA TYR A 24 2.70 9.47 4.97
C TYR A 24 2.46 7.96 5.09
N GLU A 25 2.59 7.37 6.28
CA GLU A 25 2.26 5.95 6.51
C GLU A 25 0.80 5.65 6.21
N ARG A 26 -0.11 6.52 6.65
CA ARG A 26 -1.54 6.35 6.36
C ARG A 26 -1.81 6.42 4.85
N GLN A 27 -1.18 7.37 4.16
CA GLN A 27 -1.30 7.46 2.70
C GLN A 27 -0.71 6.23 2.01
N ILE A 28 0.47 5.76 2.45
CA ILE A 28 1.10 4.55 1.91
C ILE A 28 0.16 3.36 2.06
N LYS A 29 -0.41 3.12 3.26
CA LYS A 29 -1.39 2.03 3.49
C LYS A 29 -2.60 2.12 2.56
N ILE A 30 -3.14 3.32 2.36
CA ILE A 30 -4.28 3.53 1.46
C ILE A 30 -3.92 3.17 0.02
N VAL A 31 -2.72 3.52 -0.44
CA VAL A 31 -2.30 3.19 -1.81
C VAL A 31 -1.92 1.71 -1.92
N ASP A 32 -1.34 1.11 -0.90
CA ASP A 32 -1.01 -0.31 -0.83
C ASP A 32 -2.26 -1.18 -1.01
N THR A 33 -3.32 -0.92 -0.24
CA THR A 33 -4.60 -1.62 -0.39
C THR A 33 -5.25 -1.40 -1.77
N GLN A 34 -5.05 -0.22 -2.38
CA GLN A 34 -5.52 0.01 -3.75
C GLN A 34 -4.74 -0.82 -4.76
N ILE A 35 -3.43 -0.96 -4.58
CA ILE A 35 -2.59 -1.83 -5.41
C ILE A 35 -3.02 -3.28 -5.26
N ASP A 36 -3.21 -3.77 -4.03
CA ASP A 36 -3.62 -5.15 -3.79
C ASP A 36 -4.93 -5.47 -4.51
N ARG A 37 -5.92 -4.58 -4.43
CA ARG A 37 -7.19 -4.74 -5.15
C ARG A 37 -7.01 -4.76 -6.66
N LEU A 38 -6.14 -3.90 -7.21
CA LEU A 38 -5.86 -3.89 -8.65
C LEU A 38 -5.13 -5.16 -9.09
N VAL A 39 -4.20 -5.66 -8.27
CA VAL A 39 -3.49 -6.93 -8.48
C VAL A 39 -4.47 -8.09 -8.43
N TYR A 40 -5.33 -8.16 -7.42
CA TYR A 40 -6.37 -9.18 -7.29
C TYR A 40 -7.34 -9.16 -8.47
N ALA A 41 -7.75 -7.97 -8.91
CA ALA A 41 -8.61 -7.82 -10.09
C ALA A 41 -7.89 -8.24 -11.39
N LEU A 42 -6.60 -7.94 -11.53
CA LEU A 42 -5.80 -8.32 -12.70
C LEU A 42 -5.63 -9.83 -12.81
N TYR A 43 -5.43 -10.51 -11.68
CA TYR A 43 -5.30 -11.96 -11.62
C TYR A 43 -6.64 -12.70 -11.48
N GLY A 44 -7.75 -11.97 -11.37
CA GLY A 44 -9.10 -12.54 -11.27
C GLY A 44 -9.34 -13.32 -9.98
N LEU A 45 -8.67 -12.94 -8.88
CA LEU A 45 -8.82 -13.63 -7.60
C LEU A 45 -10.24 -13.48 -7.06
N THR A 46 -10.77 -14.59 -6.57
CA THR A 46 -12.01 -14.63 -5.80
C THR A 46 -11.78 -14.14 -4.37
N GLU A 47 -12.84 -13.72 -3.68
CA GLU A 47 -12.75 -13.29 -2.27
C GLU A 47 -12.10 -14.34 -1.35
N ARG A 48 -12.22 -15.62 -1.70
CA ARG A 48 -11.61 -16.72 -0.96
C ARG A 48 -10.09 -16.76 -1.16
N GLU A 49 -9.61 -16.52 -2.37
CA GLU A 49 -8.18 -16.48 -2.68
C GLU A 49 -7.53 -15.24 -2.09
N VAL A 50 -8.22 -14.09 -2.12
CA VAL A 50 -7.77 -12.87 -1.45
C VAL A 50 -7.55 -13.09 0.05
N LYS A 51 -8.50 -13.72 0.74
CA LYS A 51 -8.37 -14.04 2.17
C LYS A 51 -7.16 -14.92 2.46
N VAL A 52 -6.90 -15.93 1.63
CA VAL A 52 -5.74 -16.81 1.80
C VAL A 52 -4.44 -16.02 1.62
N VAL A 53 -4.36 -15.11 0.64
CA VAL A 53 -3.18 -14.26 0.44
C VAL A 53 -2.96 -13.32 1.62
N GLU A 54 -4.03 -12.72 2.14
CA GLU A 54 -3.95 -11.85 3.33
C GLU A 54 -3.54 -12.64 4.60
N GLU A 55 -4.02 -13.86 4.79
CA GLU A 55 -3.63 -14.71 5.94
C GLU A 55 -2.18 -15.19 5.88
N VAL A 56 -1.59 -15.30 4.69
CA VAL A 56 -0.19 -15.77 4.51
C VAL A 56 0.83 -14.66 4.76
N ILE A 57 0.44 -13.39 4.63
CA ILE A 57 1.35 -12.23 4.72
C ILE A 57 1.40 -11.62 6.15
N VAL A 58 0.48 -12.01 7.05
CA VAL A 58 0.38 -11.52 8.44
C VAL A 58 1.28 -12.27 9.42
#